data_AF-A0A959TDV9-F1
#
_entry.id   AF-A0A959TDV9-F1
#
_cell.length_a   1.000
_cell.length_b   1.000
_cell.length_c   1.000
_cell.angle_alpha   90.00
_cell.angle_beta   90.00
_cell.angle_gamma   90.00
#
_symmetry.space_group_name_H-M   'P 1'
#
loop_
_entity.id
_entity.type
_entity.pdbx_description
1 polymer ?
#
loop_
_entity_poly.entity_id
_entity_poly.type
_entity_poly.pdbx_seq_one_letter_code
_entity_poly.pdbx_strand_id
1 'polypeptide(L)' 'LKPLTNLRHIQFIPKTFHVDLPDDLAKALVACRSDADVRKVGVEWTTTQSRELKERGAPCLHFYTMGRS' A
#
# COMPACT_ATOMS: atom_id res chain seq x y z
N LEU A 1 7.65 0.84 -3.84
CA LEU A 1 6.22 0.70 -3.50
C LEU A 1 5.96 -0.62 -2.78
N LYS A 2 5.17 -0.61 -1.71
CA LYS A 2 4.83 -1.82 -0.95
C LYS A 2 3.31 -1.98 -0.92
N PRO A 3 2.71 -2.83 -1.79
CA PRO A 3 1.29 -3.11 -1.73
C PRO A 3 0.88 -3.70 -0.37
N LEU A 4 -0.20 -3.19 0.20
CA LEU A 4 -0.84 -3.74 1.40
C LEU A 4 -1.79 -4.87 0.97
N THR A 5 -1.74 -6.01 1.67
CA THR A 5 -2.43 -7.24 1.23
C THR A 5 -3.06 -8.03 2.39
N ASN A 6 -2.80 -7.63 3.63
CA ASN A 6 -3.37 -8.25 4.82
C ASN A 6 -3.44 -7.24 5.96
N LEU A 7 -4.26 -7.52 6.96
CA LEU A 7 -4.52 -6.64 8.11
C LEU A 7 -3.26 -6.34 8.92
N ARG A 8 -2.33 -7.30 9.04
CA ARG A 8 -1.08 -7.11 9.79
C ARG A 8 -0.22 -6.00 9.21
N HIS A 9 -0.26 -5.78 7.89
CA HIS A 9 0.53 -4.73 7.25
C HIS A 9 0.13 -3.32 7.71
N ILE A 10 -1.13 -3.10 8.13
CA ILE A 10 -1.62 -1.78 8.54
C ILE A 10 -0.82 -1.24 9.73
N GLN A 11 -0.51 -2.10 10.71
CA GLN A 11 0.27 -1.73 11.89
C GLN A 11 1.77 -1.97 11.70
N PHE A 12 2.15 -3.03 10.96
CA PHE A 12 3.54 -3.41 10.77
C PHE A 12 4.32 -2.40 9.91
N ILE A 13 3.75 -1.95 8.79
CA ILE A 13 4.49 -1.10 7.84
C ILE A 13 4.95 0.22 8.49
N PRO A 14 4.09 1.00 9.15
CA PRO A 14 4.51 2.24 9.80
C PRO A 14 5.59 2.01 10.86
N LYS A 15 5.42 0.97 11.66
CA LYS A 15 6.33 0.64 12.76
C LYS A 15 7.71 0.19 12.28
N THR A 16 7.77 -0.66 11.26
CA THR A 16 9.02 -1.25 10.79
C THR A 16 9.79 -0.33 9.86
N PHE A 17 9.09 0.44 9.03
CA PHE A 17 9.74 1.34 8.07
C PHE A 17 9.85 2.78 8.57
N HIS A 18 9.32 3.08 9.78
CA HIS A 18 9.30 4.43 10.35
C HIS A 18 8.69 5.46 9.39
N VAL A 19 7.52 5.12 8.84
CA VAL A 19 6.77 5.94 7.87
C VAL A 19 5.33 6.12 8.33
N ASP A 20 4.70 7.21 7.91
CA ASP A 20 3.28 7.44 8.12
C ASP A 20 2.47 6.99 6.91
N LEU A 21 1.25 6.49 7.15
CA LEU A 21 0.29 6.24 6.08
C LEU A 21 -0.43 7.54 5.74
N PRO A 22 -0.64 7.85 4.44
CA PRO A 22 -1.51 8.96 4.05
C PRO A 22 -2.92 8.82 4.65
N ASP A 23 -3.50 9.93 5.09
CA ASP A 23 -4.79 9.94 5.80
C ASP A 23 -5.90 9.20 5.06
N ASP A 24 -6.00 9.39 3.74
CA ASP A 24 -7.05 8.77 2.94
C ASP A 24 -6.87 7.25 2.83
N LEU A 25 -5.62 6.79 2.72
CA LEU A 25 -5.30 5.37 2.79
C LEU A 25 -5.60 4.81 4.18
N ALA A 26 -5.22 5.50 5.24
CA ALA A 26 -5.46 5.08 6.61
C ALA A 26 -6.96 4.94 6.90
N LYS A 27 -7.78 5.92 6.50
CA LYS A 27 -9.25 5.87 6.62
C LYS A 27 -9.85 4.66 5.90
N ALA A 28 -9.41 4.39 4.67
CA ALA A 28 -9.88 3.23 3.91
C ALA A 28 -9.50 1.91 4.58
N LEU A 29 -8.26 1.81 5.11
CA LEU A 29 -7.77 0.60 5.78
C LEU A 29 -8.45 0.33 7.13
N VAL A 30 -8.86 1.37 7.87
CA VAL A 30 -9.60 1.22 9.14
C VAL A 30 -10.98 0.58 8.94
N ALA A 31 -11.58 0.74 7.76
CA ALA A 31 -12.85 0.12 7.41
C ALA A 31 -12.72 -1.37 7.07
N CYS A 32 -11.52 -1.85 6.74
CA CYS A 32 -11.28 -3.26 6.39
C CYS A 32 -11.56 -4.19 7.58
N ARG A 33 -12.14 -5.36 7.31
CA ARG A 33 -12.40 -6.41 8.30
C ARG A 33 -11.77 -7.74 7.92
N SER A 34 -11.26 -7.86 6.70
CA SER A 34 -10.59 -9.05 6.19
C SER A 34 -9.34 -8.71 5.39
N ASP A 35 -8.48 -9.71 5.19
CA ASP A 35 -7.31 -9.59 4.31
C ASP A 35 -7.72 -9.31 2.85
N ALA A 36 -8.89 -9.80 2.43
CA ALA A 36 -9.44 -9.52 1.10
C ALA A 36 -9.77 -8.03 0.92
N ASP A 37 -10.36 -7.40 1.93
CA ASP A 37 -10.64 -5.95 1.91
C ASP A 37 -9.35 -5.15 1.79
N VAL A 38 -8.34 -5.49 2.63
CA VAL A 38 -7.04 -4.82 2.59
C VAL A 38 -6.35 -4.99 1.25
N ARG A 39 -6.41 -6.20 0.67
CA ARG A 39 -5.85 -6.44 -0.66
C ARG A 39 -6.52 -5.59 -1.72
N LYS A 40 -7.84 -5.45 -1.68
CA LYS A 40 -8.58 -4.59 -2.63
C LYS A 40 -8.11 -3.13 -2.52
N VAL A 41 -8.17 -2.55 -1.32
CA VAL A 41 -7.74 -1.17 -1.05
C VAL A 41 -6.27 -0.96 -1.40
N GLY A 42 -5.40 -1.89 -1.00
CA GLY A 42 -3.96 -1.79 -1.22
C GLY A 42 -3.56 -1.89 -2.70
N VAL A 43 -4.27 -2.71 -3.50
CA VAL A 43 -4.07 -2.77 -4.96
C VAL A 43 -4.51 -1.46 -5.60
N GLU A 44 -5.73 -0.99 -5.31
CA GLU A 44 -6.27 0.25 -5.87
C GLU A 44 -5.37 1.46 -5.58
N TRP A 45 -4.94 1.61 -4.33
CA TRP A 45 -4.02 2.67 -3.92
C TRP A 45 -2.68 2.56 -4.63
N THR A 46 -2.06 1.37 -4.63
CA THR A 46 -0.73 1.20 -5.22
C THR A 46 -0.76 1.41 -6.74
N THR A 47 -1.84 1.01 -7.42
CA THR A 47 -2.03 1.27 -8.85
C THR A 47 -2.12 2.77 -9.12
N THR A 48 -2.92 3.50 -8.34
CA THR A 48 -3.07 4.96 -8.49
C THR A 48 -1.73 5.66 -8.28
N GLN A 49 -1.05 5.37 -7.16
CA GLN A 49 0.28 5.93 -6.87
C GLN A 49 1.31 5.59 -7.95
N SER A 50 1.26 4.37 -8.51
CA SER A 50 2.18 3.96 -9.59
C SER A 50 1.97 4.78 -10.86
N ARG A 51 0.71 5.07 -11.22
CA ARG A 51 0.37 5.91 -12.38
C ARG A 51 0.84 7.34 -12.16
N GLU A 52 0.54 7.94 -11.01
CA GLU A 52 0.97 9.29 -10.68
C GLU A 52 2.49 9.46 -10.69
N LEU A 53 3.22 8.49 -10.14
CA LEU A 53 4.69 8.51 -10.17
C LEU A 53 5.22 8.43 -11.60
N LYS A 54 4.64 7.56 -12.43
CA LYS A 54 5.02 7.45 -13.85
C LYS A 54 4.74 8.74 -14.60
N GLU A 55 3.57 9.35 -14.41
CA GLU A 55 3.18 10.62 -15.03
C GLU A 55 4.08 11.78 -14.61
N ARG A 56 4.55 11.77 -13.35
CA ARG A 56 5.51 12.75 -12.81
C ARG A 56 6.97 12.45 -13.17
N GLY A 57 7.23 11.47 -14.03
CA GLY A 57 8.56 11.19 -14.57
C GLY A 57 9.47 10.34 -13.68
N ALA A 58 8.91 9.56 -12.75
CA ALA A 58 9.71 8.60 -12.00
C ALA A 58 10.42 7.61 -12.96
N PRO A 59 11.75 7.43 -12.86
CA PRO A 59 12.52 6.65 -13.85
C PRO A 59 12.24 5.15 -13.77
N CYS A 60 11.84 4.65 -12.60
CA CYS A 60 11.46 3.26 -12.39
C CYS A 60 10.53 3.12 -11.18
N LEU A 61 9.82 1.99 -11.11
CA LEU A 61 9.01 1.59 -9.96
C LEU A 61 9.54 0.27 -9.42
N HIS A 62 10.02 0.27 -8.17
CA HIS A 62 10.46 -0.94 -7.48
C HIS A 62 9.38 -1.41 -6.50
N PHE A 63 9.05 -2.71 -6.49
CA PHE A 63 8.00 -3.27 -5.64
C PHE A 63 8.56 -4.24 -4.60
N TYR A 64 8.22 -4.03 -3.33
CA TYR A 64 8.55 -4.94 -2.24
C TYR A 64 7.49 -6.05 -2.15
N THR A 65 7.78 -7.20 -2.74
CA THR A 65 6.83 -8.32 -2.84
C THR A 65 6.76 -9.17 -1.57
N MET A 66 7.75 -9.07 -0.68
CA MET A 66 7.86 -9.88 0.55
C MET A 66 7.74 -11.39 0.27
N GLY A 67 8.35 -11.85 -0.83
CA GLY A 67 8.33 -13.26 -1.24
C GLY A 67 6.99 -13.76 -1.77
N ARG A 68 6.10 -12.85 -2.20
CA ARG A 68 4.78 -13.17 -2.76
C ARG A 68 4.69 -12.76 -4.23
N SER A 69 3.92 -13.48 -5.05
CA SER A 69 3.66 -13.16 -6.47
C SER A 69 2.18 -12.91 -6.70
#